data_AF-A0A2A9G147-F1
#
_entry.id   AF-A0A2A9G147-F1
#
_cell.length_a   1.000
_cell.length_b   1.000
_cell.length_c   1.000
_cell.angle_alpha   90.00
_cell.angle_beta   90.00
_cell.angle_gamma   90.00
#
_symmetry.space_group_name_H-M   'P 1'
#
loop_
_entity.id
_entity.type
_entity.pdbx_description
1 polymer ?
#
loop_
_entity_poly.entity_id
_entity_poly.type
_entity_poly.pdbx_seq_one_letter_code
_entity_poly.pdbx_strand_id
1 'polypeptide(L)'
;MNDENSTEELSVRVVLYRSGPGGERTLICPDSEDVLDSSTVLIAPAAVPVAVVRALLASEVPAEFAQDPWLDRHRALVFVDGRCRVGRHELRYHEKFGVYGSEEP
;
A
#
# COMPACT_ATOMS: atom_id res chain seq x y z
N MET A 1 4.62 -21.13 29.83
CA MET A 1 3.19 -20.87 29.54
C MET A 1 3.14 -19.52 28.85
N ASN A 2 2.70 -19.55 27.59
CA ASN A 2 2.45 -18.46 26.65
C ASN A 2 3.55 -17.40 26.48
N ASP A 3 4.42 -17.66 25.51
CA ASP A 3 4.83 -16.63 24.56
C ASP A 3 3.54 -16.04 23.95
N GLU A 4 3.00 -15.01 24.61
CA GLU A 4 2.09 -14.07 23.99
C GLU A 4 2.87 -13.42 22.85
N ASN A 5 2.83 -14.08 21.70
CA ASN A 5 3.24 -13.55 20.42
C ASN A 5 2.30 -12.38 20.11
N SER A 6 2.57 -11.23 20.73
CA SER A 6 2.01 -9.93 20.38
C SER A 6 2.33 -9.73 18.92
N THR A 7 1.45 -10.21 18.06
CA THR A 7 1.48 -9.89 16.65
C THR A 7 0.95 -8.47 16.60
N GLU A 8 1.82 -7.51 16.92
CA GLU A 8 1.50 -6.10 16.92
C GLU A 8 0.90 -5.77 15.54
N GLU A 9 -0.35 -5.34 15.55
CA GLU A 9 -1.03 -4.96 14.32
C GLU A 9 -0.28 -3.76 13.74
N LEU A 10 0.37 -3.96 12.61
CA LEU A 10 1.15 -2.94 11.94
C LEU A 10 0.33 -2.38 10.80
N SER A 11 0.23 -1.06 10.76
CA SER A 11 -0.50 -0.37 9.70
C SER A 11 0.33 0.70 9.01
N VAL A 12 0.01 0.95 7.74
CA VAL A 12 0.60 2.02 6.93
C VAL A 12 -0.47 2.61 6.02
N ARG A 13 -0.48 3.94 5.89
CA ARG A 13 -1.36 4.64 4.96
C ARG A 13 -0.72 4.65 3.59
N VAL A 14 -1.48 4.24 2.58
CA VAL A 14 -1.01 4.15 1.20
C VAL A 14 -1.99 4.78 0.24
N VAL A 15 -1.46 5.32 -0.84
CA VAL A 15 -2.22 5.77 -2.01
C VAL A 15 -1.98 4.76 -3.13
N LEU A 16 -3.05 4.31 -3.76
CA LEU A 16 -3.01 3.27 -4.79
C LEU A 16 -3.05 3.91 -6.18
N TYR A 17 -2.03 3.65 -6.99
CA TYR A 17 -1.93 4.08 -8.38
C TYR A 17 -1.89 2.87 -9.31
N ARG A 18 -2.51 3.00 -10.48
CA ARG A 18 -2.34 2.12 -11.62
C ARG A 18 -1.40 2.79 -12.61
N SER A 19 -0.42 2.04 -13.09
CA SER A 19 0.40 2.47 -14.23
C SER A 19 -0.34 2.15 -15.52
N GLY A 20 -0.56 3.18 -16.34
CA GLY A 20 -1.06 3.06 -17.70
C GLY A 20 0.04 2.66 -18.69
N PRO A 21 -0.32 2.33 -19.94
CA PRO A 21 0.60 1.91 -20.99
C PRO A 21 1.63 2.98 -21.40
N GLY A 22 1.38 4.26 -21.06
CA GLY A 22 2.29 5.39 -21.28
C GLY A 22 3.18 5.75 -20.08
N GLY A 23 3.14 4.98 -18.98
CA GLY A 23 3.83 5.33 -17.72
C GLY A 23 3.11 6.38 -16.87
N GLU A 24 1.97 6.87 -17.35
CA GLU A 24 1.02 7.68 -16.60
C GLU A 24 0.47 6.90 -15.39
N ARG A 25 0.33 7.59 -14.26
CA ARG A 25 -0.18 7.02 -13.01
C ARG A 25 -1.57 7.58 -12.74
N THR A 26 -2.54 6.69 -12.58
CA THR A 26 -3.93 7.06 -12.26
C THR A 26 -4.31 6.48 -10.92
N LEU A 27 -5.06 7.23 -10.11
CA LEU A 27 -5.56 6.71 -8.83
C LEU A 27 -6.52 5.54 -9.05
N ILE A 28 -6.38 4.49 -8.24
CA ILE A 28 -7.19 3.26 -8.34
C ILE A 28 -8.55 3.43 -7.65
N CYS A 29 -8.63 4.23 -6.59
CA CYS A 29 -9.88 4.53 -5.88
C CYS A 29 -10.30 5.99 -6.13
N PRO A 30 -11.03 6.27 -7.22
CA PRO A 30 -11.44 7.62 -7.58
C PRO A 30 -12.72 8.07 -6.86
N ASP A 31 -13.03 7.54 -5.66
CA ASP A 31 -14.16 8.07 -4.86
C ASP A 31 -14.01 9.58 -4.64
N SER A 32 -12.77 10.08 -4.66
CA SER A 32 -12.42 11.48 -4.70
C SER A 32 -11.27 11.76 -5.67
N GLU A 33 -11.22 12.99 -6.20
CA GLU A 33 -10.07 13.51 -6.97
C GLU A 33 -8.90 13.90 -6.05
N ASP A 34 -9.13 13.94 -4.73
CA ASP A 34 -8.18 14.34 -3.72
C ASP A 34 -7.36 13.14 -3.22
N VAL A 35 -6.03 13.22 -3.36
CA VAL A 35 -5.10 12.10 -3.07
C VAL A 35 -5.21 11.64 -1.62
N LEU A 36 -5.44 12.57 -0.69
CA LEU A 36 -5.58 12.26 0.73
C LEU A 36 -6.85 11.44 1.00
N ASP A 37 -7.94 11.79 0.32
CA ASP A 37 -9.23 11.13 0.46
C ASP A 37 -9.25 9.75 -0.23
N SER A 38 -8.50 9.60 -1.33
CA SER A 38 -8.27 8.31 -2.00
C SER A 38 -7.29 7.37 -1.26
N SER A 39 -6.75 7.78 -0.10
CA SER A 39 -5.81 6.95 0.65
C SER A 39 -6.51 5.77 1.35
N THR A 40 -5.78 4.68 1.51
CA THR A 40 -6.25 3.48 2.23
C THR A 40 -5.24 3.03 3.27
N VAL A 41 -5.70 2.28 4.26
CA VAL A 41 -4.85 1.75 5.33
C VAL A 41 -4.59 0.28 5.05
N LEU A 42 -3.31 -0.09 4.89
CA LEU A 42 -2.90 -1.48 4.88
C LEU A 42 -2.62 -1.94 6.30
N ILE A 43 -3.20 -3.08 6.67
CA ILE A 43 -3.10 -3.65 8.00
C ILE A 43 -2.48 -5.04 7.90
N ALA A 44 -1.43 -5.29 8.66
CA ALA A 44 -0.81 -6.59 8.81
C ALA A 44 -1.10 -7.17 10.21
N PRO A 45 -1.28 -8.50 10.33
CA PRO A 45 -1.21 -9.50 9.27
C PRO A 45 -2.52 -9.71 8.48
N ALA A 46 -3.56 -8.90 8.75
CA ALA A 46 -4.92 -9.15 8.26
C ALA A 46 -5.08 -9.07 6.72
N ALA A 47 -4.55 -8.01 6.10
CA ALA A 47 -4.67 -7.79 4.65
C ALA A 47 -3.38 -8.14 3.90
N VAL A 48 -2.23 -7.89 4.53
CA VAL A 48 -0.91 -8.12 3.95
C VAL A 48 0.07 -8.66 5.00
N PRO A 49 1.15 -9.35 4.58
CA PRO A 49 2.20 -9.78 5.49
C PRO A 49 2.86 -8.61 6.25
N VAL A 50 3.27 -8.83 7.49
CA VAL A 50 4.00 -7.83 8.31
C VAL A 50 5.25 -7.29 7.60
N ALA A 51 5.94 -8.14 6.84
CA ALA A 51 7.10 -7.75 6.05
C ALA A 51 6.78 -6.67 5.00
N VAL A 52 5.57 -6.66 4.44
CA VAL A 52 5.12 -5.64 3.47
C VAL A 52 4.96 -4.29 4.16
N VAL A 53 4.23 -4.24 5.28
CA VAL A 53 4.02 -2.98 6.02
C VAL A 53 5.35 -2.41 6.49
N ARG A 54 6.26 -3.25 7.01
CA ARG A 54 7.60 -2.81 7.41
C ARG A 54 8.41 -2.27 6.23
N ALA A 55 8.37 -2.93 5.08
CA ALA A 55 9.06 -2.45 3.89
C ALA A 55 8.51 -1.10 3.40
N LEU A 56 7.19 -0.88 3.50
CA LEU A 56 6.58 0.40 3.15
C LEU A 56 6.97 1.51 4.13
N LEU A 57 6.93 1.24 5.44
CA LEU A 57 7.35 2.22 6.45
C LEU A 57 8.83 2.61 6.29
N ALA A 58 9.68 1.65 5.91
CA ALA A 58 11.10 1.90 5.62
C ALA A 58 11.35 2.55 4.25
N SER A 59 10.38 2.51 3.34
CA SER A 59 10.47 3.16 2.03
C SER A 59 10.42 4.67 2.19
N GLU A 60 11.05 5.37 1.25
CA GLU A 60 10.94 6.82 1.15
C GLU A 60 9.51 7.26 0.86
N VAL A 61 9.16 8.43 1.39
CA VAL A 61 7.92 9.13 1.08
C VAL A 61 8.05 9.69 -0.35
N PRO A 62 7.08 9.46 -1.24
CA PRO A 62 7.08 10.10 -2.56
C PRO A 62 7.25 11.62 -2.46
N ALA A 63 8.05 12.22 -3.36
CA ALA A 63 8.33 13.65 -3.32
C ALA A 63 7.06 14.51 -3.38
N GLU A 64 6.06 14.06 -4.14
CA GLU A 64 4.72 14.67 -4.21
C GLU A 64 3.99 14.70 -2.86
N PHE A 65 4.23 13.72 -1.99
CA PHE A 65 3.62 13.63 -0.66
C PHE A 65 4.43 14.37 0.39
N ALA A 66 5.74 14.41 0.26
CA ALA A 66 6.64 15.06 1.22
C ALA A 66 6.42 16.58 1.31
N GLN A 67 5.81 17.20 0.29
CA GLN A 67 5.45 18.62 0.29
C GLN A 67 4.15 18.92 1.05
N ASP A 68 3.34 17.90 1.34
CA ASP A 68 2.04 18.05 1.98
C ASP A 68 2.09 17.45 3.42
N PRO A 69 1.83 18.25 4.47
CA PRO A 69 1.87 17.79 5.86
C PRO A 69 0.87 16.68 6.23
N TRP A 70 -0.15 16.46 5.42
CA TRP A 70 -1.12 15.39 5.61
C TRP A 70 -0.72 14.13 4.85
N LEU A 71 0.09 14.24 3.80
CA LEU A 71 0.59 13.12 3.01
C LEU A 71 2.02 12.68 3.37
N ASP A 72 2.78 13.44 4.17
CA ASP A 72 4.19 13.15 4.50
C ASP A 72 4.43 11.76 5.14
N ARG A 73 3.37 11.11 5.65
CA ARG A 73 3.41 9.75 6.22
C ARG A 73 2.83 8.68 5.31
N HIS A 74 2.33 9.05 4.14
CA HIS A 74 1.74 8.13 3.17
C HIS A 74 2.81 7.50 2.29
N ARG A 75 2.51 6.33 1.75
CA ARG A 75 3.32 5.65 0.74
C ARG A 75 2.53 5.44 -0.54
N ALA A 76 3.19 5.46 -1.68
CA ALA A 76 2.54 5.15 -2.94
C ALA A 76 2.74 3.67 -3.28
N LEU A 77 1.65 2.98 -3.63
CA LEU A 77 1.71 1.68 -4.29
C LEU A 77 1.34 1.86 -5.75
N VAL A 78 2.26 1.51 -6.65
CA VAL A 78 2.03 1.57 -8.09
C VAL A 78 1.85 0.16 -8.63
N PHE A 79 0.65 -0.13 -9.13
CA PHE A 79 0.30 -1.41 -9.73
C PHE A 79 0.51 -1.33 -11.24
N VAL A 80 1.40 -2.18 -11.74
CA VAL A 80 1.70 -2.38 -13.16
C VAL A 80 1.09 -3.71 -13.58
N ASP A 81 0.21 -3.72 -14.58
CA ASP A 81 -0.57 -4.91 -14.96
C ASP A 81 -1.28 -5.58 -13.76
N GLY A 82 -1.81 -4.76 -12.85
CA GLY A 82 -2.52 -5.22 -11.65
C GLY A 82 -1.63 -5.79 -10.54
N ARG A 83 -0.30 -5.68 -10.66
CA ARG A 83 0.67 -6.20 -9.69
C ARG A 83 1.56 -5.08 -9.16
N CYS A 84 1.84 -5.10 -7.86
CA CYS A 84 2.77 -4.18 -7.22
C CYS A 84 3.77 -4.99 -6.41
N ARG A 85 5.08 -4.74 -6.58
CA ARG A 85 6.12 -5.47 -5.84
C ARG A 85 6.63 -4.63 -4.69
N VAL A 86 6.56 -5.18 -3.48
CA VAL A 86 7.08 -4.57 -2.26
C VAL A 86 8.11 -5.52 -1.64
N GLY A 87 9.39 -5.20 -1.84
CA GLY A 87 10.48 -6.10 -1.49
C GLY A 87 10.38 -7.43 -2.24
N ARG A 88 10.23 -8.54 -1.51
CA ARG A 88 10.05 -9.88 -2.08
C ARG A 88 8.59 -10.29 -2.29
N HIS A 89 7.64 -9.46 -1.86
CA HIS A 89 6.22 -9.79 -1.89
C HIS A 89 5.55 -9.14 -3.10
N GLU A 90 4.67 -9.90 -3.76
CA GLU A 90 3.77 -9.38 -4.79
C GLU A 90 2.42 -9.06 -4.16
N LEU A 91 1.93 -7.85 -4.42
CA LEU A 91 0.63 -7.36 -4.02
C LEU A 91 -0.26 -7.24 -5.25
N ARG A 92 -1.54 -7.50 -5.05
CA ARG A 92 -2.60 -7.27 -6.03
C ARG A 92 -3.70 -6.44 -5.42
N TYR A 93 -4.44 -5.74 -6.27
CA TYR A 93 -5.60 -4.96 -5.87
C TYR A 93 -6.86 -5.61 -6.42
N HIS A 94 -7.90 -5.70 -5.60
CA HIS A 94 -9.23 -6.11 -5.99
C HIS A 94 -10.27 -5.13 -5.45
N GLU A 95 -11.23 -4.75 -6.28
CA GLU A 95 -12.22 -3.70 -6.01
C GLU A 95 -13.03 -3.95 -4.72
N LYS A 96 -13.36 -5.23 -4.46
CA LYS A 96 -14.11 -5.64 -3.26
C LYS A 96 -13.27 -5.89 -2.00
N PHE A 97 -11.99 -6.25 -2.16
CA PHE A 97 -11.16 -6.74 -1.05
C PHE A 97 -10.01 -5.79 -0.71
N GLY A 98 -9.79 -4.76 -1.52
CA GLY A 98 -8.63 -3.89 -1.41
C GLY A 98 -7.34 -4.57 -1.86
N VAL A 99 -6.25 -4.19 -1.23
CA VAL A 99 -4.91 -4.73 -1.52
C VAL A 99 -4.68 -6.02 -0.73
N TYR A 100 -4.19 -7.05 -1.39
CA TYR A 100 -3.87 -8.34 -0.78
C TYR A 100 -2.53 -8.89 -1.29
N GLY A 101 -1.87 -9.68 -0.46
CA GLY A 101 -0.66 -10.42 -0.86
C GLY A 101 -1.01 -11.58 -1.79
N SER A 102 -0.29 -11.69 -2.90
CA SER A 102 -0.27 -12.93 -3.68
C SER A 102 0.80 -13.83 -3.09
N GLU A 103 0.41 -14.73 -2.18
CA GLU A 103 1.25 -15.88 -1.89
C GLU A 103 1.25 -16.73 -3.16
N GLU A 104 2.43 -16.87 -3.80
CA GLU A 104 2.63 -17.98 -4.71
C GLU A 104 2.48 -19.27 -3.88
N PRO A 105 1.64 -20.23 -4.31
CA PRO A 105 1.46 -21.51 -3.62
C PRO A 105 2.75 -22.34 -3.58
#